data_AF-A0A970EF33-F1
#
_entry.id   AF-A0A970EF33-F1
#
_cell.length_a   1.000
_cell.length_b   1.000
_cell.length_c   1.000
_cell.angle_alpha   90.00
_cell.angle_beta   90.00
_cell.angle_gamma   90.00
#
_symmetry.space_group_name_H-M   'P 1'
#
loop_
_entity.id
_entity.type
_entity.pdbx_description
1 polymer ?
#
loop_
_entity_poly.entity_id
_entity_poly.type
_entity_poly.pdbx_seq_one_letter_code
_entity_poly.pdbx_strand_id
1 'polypeptide(L)'
;MKKSIILGLILSMVFTNASAYVCINEVMAKNDSFVEFADSFGELSDWIELYNAGDEPVNLENYYLSDDISEPCMWKFPQVIIEPKSYLIVYASGKDTYINGELHTNFKINEDETIVLTKPDGITTVDIITLPSLEADCSYYRRFDGESPFEAGSVPSFNKPNTQGGLRINVFGKYITPDTAPRIINGTTMLPIRFIFDALGAYVSWDGAAQTITGYFGDTIITLQIGNNTAYVNGEERALAVAPMIFNERTLVPARFIAESFNLTVEYNESTRTVYIKR
;
A
#
# COMPACT_ATOMS: atom_id res chain seq x y z
N MET A 1 -29.29 26.79 54.60
CA MET A 1 -29.03 27.02 53.16
C MET A 1 -27.80 26.21 52.73
N LYS A 2 -27.99 25.07 52.06
CA LYS A 2 -26.88 24.26 51.53
C LYS A 2 -26.51 24.79 50.13
N LYS A 3 -25.25 25.20 49.93
CA LYS A 3 -24.70 25.52 48.61
C LYS A 3 -24.22 24.22 47.97
N SER A 4 -24.82 23.81 46.86
CA SER A 4 -24.26 22.75 46.01
C SER A 4 -23.24 23.35 45.06
N ILE A 5 -22.01 22.85 45.10
CA ILE A 5 -20.95 23.14 44.15
C ILE A 5 -21.05 22.08 43.05
N ILE A 6 -21.34 22.49 41.82
CA ILE A 6 -21.26 21.62 40.65
C ILE A 6 -19.81 21.69 40.15
N LEU A 7 -19.09 20.58 40.27
CA LEU A 7 -17.74 20.42 39.74
C LEU A 7 -17.86 19.93 38.29
N GLY A 8 -17.59 20.81 37.32
CA GLY A 8 -17.59 20.46 35.91
C GLY A 8 -16.36 19.61 35.57
N LEU A 9 -16.59 18.39 35.08
CA LEU A 9 -15.56 17.52 34.55
C LEU A 9 -15.12 18.06 33.18
N ILE A 10 -13.92 18.65 33.09
CA ILE A 10 -13.32 19.01 31.81
C ILE A 10 -12.69 17.73 31.24
N LEU A 11 -13.34 17.15 30.23
CA LEU A 11 -12.78 16.07 29.43
C LEU A 11 -11.75 16.69 28.46
N SER A 12 -10.46 16.64 28.81
CA SER A 12 -9.40 17.01 27.87
C SER A 12 -9.28 15.90 26.82
N MET A 13 -9.77 16.17 25.61
CA MET A 13 -9.52 15.32 24.44
C MET A 13 -8.03 15.42 24.11
N VAL A 14 -7.28 14.33 24.32
CA VAL A 14 -5.89 14.24 23.87
C VAL A 14 -5.94 13.99 22.37
N PHE A 15 -5.70 15.02 21.57
CA PHE A 15 -5.41 14.82 20.15
C PHE A 15 -3.99 14.24 20.06
N THR A 16 -3.87 12.96 19.73
CA THR A 16 -2.61 12.43 19.21
C THR A 16 -2.41 13.05 17.84
N ASN A 17 -1.45 13.96 17.69
CA ASN A 17 -0.99 14.35 16.36
C ASN A 17 -0.49 13.07 15.70
N ALA A 18 -1.15 12.61 14.63
CA ALA A 18 -0.58 11.61 13.75
C ALA A 18 0.73 12.18 13.22
N SER A 19 1.86 11.56 13.57
CA SER A 19 3.16 12.02 13.12
C SER A 19 3.27 11.75 11.62
N ALA A 20 3.79 12.72 10.87
CA ALA A 20 4.39 12.46 9.57
C ALA A 20 5.38 11.28 9.70
N TYR A 21 5.24 10.28 8.83
CA TYR A 21 6.10 9.10 8.80
C TYR A 21 6.40 8.80 7.33
N VAL A 22 7.58 9.22 6.88
CA VAL A 22 8.12 8.82 5.57
C VAL A 22 9.08 7.68 5.78
N CYS A 23 9.01 6.67 4.93
CA CYS A 23 9.86 5.49 4.97
C CYS A 23 10.26 5.07 3.55
N ILE A 24 11.33 4.27 3.47
CA ILE A 24 11.65 3.53 2.24
C ILE A 24 10.59 2.43 2.11
N ASN A 25 9.92 2.36 0.96
CA ASN A 25 8.78 1.45 0.76
C ASN A 25 9.13 0.27 -0.12
N GLU A 26 9.84 0.52 -1.21
CA GLU A 26 10.24 -0.49 -2.18
C GLU A 26 11.51 -0.01 -2.92
N VAL A 27 12.38 -0.96 -3.26
CA VAL A 27 13.61 -0.68 -4.02
C VAL A 27 13.78 -1.74 -5.09
N MET A 28 14.11 -1.31 -6.31
CA MET A 28 14.57 -2.20 -7.38
C MET A 28 15.98 -1.78 -7.78
N ALA A 29 16.94 -2.63 -7.46
CA ALA A 29 18.38 -2.39 -7.71
C ALA A 29 18.80 -2.72 -9.15
N LYS A 30 17.92 -3.35 -9.95
CA LYS A 30 18.20 -3.65 -11.34
C LYS A 30 16.91 -3.86 -12.14
N ASN A 31 16.58 -2.90 -13.00
CA ASN A 31 15.46 -2.99 -13.94
C ASN A 31 15.98 -3.33 -15.35
N ASP A 32 15.72 -4.53 -15.85
CA ASP A 32 16.14 -4.97 -17.19
C ASP A 32 14.94 -5.06 -18.16
N SER A 33 13.72 -5.25 -17.66
CA SER A 33 12.56 -5.60 -18.51
C SER A 33 11.33 -4.70 -18.37
N PHE A 34 11.17 -3.94 -17.27
CA PHE A 34 9.96 -3.13 -17.05
C PHE A 34 10.06 -1.76 -17.72
N VAL A 35 9.81 -1.74 -19.02
CA VAL A 35 9.83 -0.52 -19.86
C VAL A 35 8.84 0.55 -19.42
N GLU A 36 7.76 0.17 -18.73
CA GLU A 36 6.78 1.09 -18.16
C GLU A 36 7.32 1.88 -16.96
N PHE A 37 8.46 1.47 -16.38
CA PHE A 37 9.15 2.18 -15.29
C PHE A 37 10.37 2.95 -15.77
N ALA A 38 10.62 2.98 -17.09
CA ALA A 38 11.70 3.76 -17.68
C ALA A 38 11.58 5.23 -17.27
N ASP A 39 12.73 5.84 -16.97
CA ASP A 39 12.79 7.28 -16.69
C ASP A 39 12.56 8.11 -17.96
N SER A 40 12.51 9.44 -17.82
CA SER A 40 12.29 10.37 -18.92
C SER A 40 13.44 10.44 -19.94
N PHE A 41 14.57 9.77 -19.67
CA PHE A 41 15.63 9.53 -20.65
C PHE A 41 15.41 8.25 -21.45
N GLY A 42 14.39 7.45 -21.09
CA GLY A 42 14.11 6.14 -21.67
C GLY A 42 15.02 5.04 -21.12
N GLU A 43 15.71 5.28 -19.99
CA GLU A 43 16.58 4.29 -19.35
C GLU A 43 15.82 3.50 -18.29
N LEU A 44 16.14 2.21 -18.18
CA LEU A 44 15.64 1.35 -17.11
C LEU A 44 16.54 1.53 -15.88
N SER A 45 16.40 2.69 -15.24
CA SER A 45 17.16 3.04 -14.04
C SER A 45 16.69 2.24 -12.82
N ASP A 46 17.61 1.98 -11.90
CA ASP A 46 17.29 1.55 -10.55
C ASP A 46 16.43 2.61 -9.87
N TRP A 47 15.60 2.21 -8.92
CA TRP A 47 14.69 3.16 -8.26
C TRP A 47 14.42 2.79 -6.82
N ILE A 48 14.15 3.84 -6.04
CA ILE A 48 13.77 3.82 -4.64
C ILE A 48 12.40 4.49 -4.56
N GLU A 49 11.44 3.80 -3.98
CA GLU A 49 10.15 4.36 -3.65
C GLU A 49 10.11 4.75 -2.17
N LEU A 50 9.71 5.99 -1.91
CA LEU A 50 9.36 6.46 -0.57
C LEU A 50 7.85 6.49 -0.40
N TYR A 51 7.37 6.21 0.81
CA TYR A 51 5.96 6.27 1.17
C TYR A 51 5.74 7.15 2.39
N ASN A 52 4.72 8.01 2.34
CA ASN A 52 4.25 8.75 3.51
C ASN A 52 3.09 8.00 4.17
N ALA A 53 3.37 7.23 5.22
CA ALA A 53 2.35 6.55 6.01
C ALA A 53 1.62 7.47 7.00
N GLY A 54 2.04 8.73 7.11
CA GLY A 54 1.36 9.74 7.93
C GLY A 54 0.03 10.21 7.31
N ASP A 55 -0.63 11.12 8.04
CA ASP A 55 -1.90 11.74 7.62
C ASP A 55 -1.71 13.22 7.22
N GLU A 56 -0.47 13.70 7.21
CA GLU A 56 -0.10 15.08 6.83
C GLU A 56 0.94 15.08 5.69
N PRO A 57 0.94 16.10 4.81
CA PRO A 57 1.95 16.22 3.75
C PRO A 57 3.35 16.39 4.32
N VAL A 58 4.35 15.79 3.68
CA VAL A 58 5.76 15.88 4.12
C VAL A 58 6.62 16.52 3.04
N ASN A 59 7.23 17.66 3.36
CA ASN A 59 8.26 18.28 2.53
C ASN A 59 9.63 17.65 2.83
N LEU A 60 10.26 17.08 1.81
CA LEU A 60 11.59 16.46 1.90
C LEU A 60 12.74 17.42 1.60
N GLU A 61 12.49 18.72 1.48
CA GLU A 61 13.57 19.70 1.26
C GLU A 61 14.72 19.52 2.26
N ASN A 62 15.94 19.38 1.74
CA ASN A 62 17.17 19.15 2.50
C ASN A 62 17.30 17.82 3.23
N TYR A 63 16.37 16.87 3.08
CA TYR A 63 16.61 15.47 3.47
C TYR A 63 17.70 14.88 2.58
N TYR A 64 18.20 13.70 2.96
CA TYR A 64 19.22 12.99 2.20
C TYR A 64 18.87 11.54 1.94
N LEU A 65 19.25 11.03 0.76
CA LEU A 65 19.38 9.60 0.47
C LEU A 65 20.85 9.25 0.29
N SER A 66 21.18 8.02 0.67
CA SER A 66 22.50 7.43 0.45
C SER A 66 22.39 5.90 0.33
N ASP A 67 23.28 5.31 -0.45
CA ASP A 67 23.58 3.88 -0.57
C ASP A 67 24.74 3.43 0.36
N ASP A 68 25.34 4.37 1.10
CA ASP A 68 26.42 4.12 2.06
C ASP A 68 26.06 4.69 3.45
N ILE A 69 25.87 3.80 4.43
CA ILE A 69 25.57 4.19 5.82
C ILE A 69 26.69 5.02 6.47
N SER A 70 27.93 4.90 5.98
CA SER A 70 29.07 5.70 6.46
C SER A 70 29.08 7.11 5.88
N GLU A 71 28.37 7.34 4.76
CA GLU A 71 28.17 8.64 4.13
C GLU A 71 26.65 8.94 4.01
N PRO A 72 25.92 9.16 5.11
CA PRO A 72 24.45 9.22 5.12
C PRO A 72 23.83 10.44 4.42
N CYS A 73 24.66 11.30 3.82
CA CYS A 73 24.28 12.58 3.21
C CYS A 73 24.72 12.71 1.73
N MET A 74 24.84 11.59 1.00
CA MET A 74 25.35 11.57 -0.38
C MET A 74 24.52 12.37 -1.39
N TRP A 75 23.20 12.22 -1.38
CA TRP A 75 22.30 12.93 -2.27
C TRP A 75 21.27 13.74 -1.49
N LYS A 76 21.11 15.02 -1.81
CA LYS A 76 20.21 15.93 -1.10
C LYS A 76 18.92 16.13 -1.90
N PHE A 77 17.78 15.96 -1.25
CA PHE A 77 16.49 16.24 -1.86
C PHE A 77 16.30 17.73 -2.17
N PRO A 78 15.76 18.08 -3.36
CA PRO A 78 15.17 19.39 -3.58
C PRO A 78 13.86 19.53 -2.79
N GLN A 79 13.19 20.68 -2.91
CA GLN A 79 11.85 20.83 -2.36
C GLN A 79 10.86 19.92 -3.13
N VAL A 80 10.37 18.89 -2.46
CA VAL A 80 9.35 17.96 -2.95
C VAL A 80 8.44 17.56 -1.80
N ILE A 81 7.14 17.44 -2.07
CA ILE A 81 6.13 17.10 -1.08
C ILE A 81 5.57 15.72 -1.40
N ILE A 82 5.51 14.85 -0.39
CA ILE A 82 4.76 13.60 -0.43
C ILE A 82 3.46 13.81 0.34
N GLU A 83 2.34 13.79 -0.38
CA GLU A 83 1.01 13.84 0.23
C GLU A 83 0.74 12.62 1.12
N PRO A 84 -0.21 12.70 2.08
CA PRO A 84 -0.59 11.54 2.90
C PRO A 84 -0.91 10.31 2.05
N LYS A 85 -0.46 9.14 2.48
CA LYS A 85 -0.68 7.84 1.82
C LYS A 85 -0.24 7.80 0.35
N SER A 86 0.69 8.66 -0.05
CA SER A 86 1.22 8.75 -1.41
C SER A 86 2.67 8.29 -1.49
N TYR A 87 3.10 8.01 -2.72
CA TYR A 87 4.42 7.48 -3.04
C TYR A 87 5.26 8.54 -3.75
N LEU A 88 6.58 8.42 -3.65
CA LEU A 88 7.54 9.21 -4.42
C LEU A 88 8.61 8.28 -4.99
N ILE A 89 8.76 8.30 -6.32
CA ILE A 89 9.85 7.59 -6.99
C ILE A 89 11.08 8.48 -7.04
N VAL A 90 12.22 7.90 -6.66
CA VAL A 90 13.55 8.47 -6.83
C VAL A 90 14.38 7.47 -7.65
N TYR A 91 14.78 7.86 -8.85
CA TYR A 91 15.67 7.04 -9.67
C TYR A 91 17.11 7.12 -9.16
N ALA A 92 17.72 5.99 -8.87
CA ALA A 92 19.13 5.90 -8.53
C ALA A 92 19.96 5.73 -9.81
N SER A 93 20.03 6.80 -10.60
CA SER A 93 20.59 6.75 -11.96
C SER A 93 22.02 7.28 -12.07
N GLY A 94 22.56 7.89 -11.01
CA GLY A 94 23.84 8.58 -11.01
C GLY A 94 23.88 9.91 -11.77
N LYS A 95 22.72 10.44 -12.20
CA LYS A 95 22.64 11.66 -13.02
C LYS A 95 22.61 12.97 -12.24
N ASP A 96 22.26 12.91 -10.95
CA ASP A 96 22.16 14.07 -10.05
C ASP A 96 21.33 15.23 -10.62
N THR A 97 20.06 14.97 -10.93
CA THR A 97 19.19 15.95 -11.59
C THR A 97 17.74 15.85 -11.16
N TYR A 98 17.00 16.95 -11.33
CA TYR A 98 15.54 16.99 -11.23
C TYR A 98 14.98 17.54 -12.53
N ILE A 99 14.35 16.67 -13.32
CA ILE A 99 13.88 17.00 -14.67
C ILE A 99 12.56 16.31 -14.93
N ASN A 100 11.62 16.99 -15.60
CA ASN A 100 10.30 16.44 -15.93
C ASN A 100 9.49 15.91 -14.72
N GLY A 101 9.80 16.36 -13.50
CA GLY A 101 9.19 15.85 -12.27
C GLY A 101 9.84 14.59 -11.70
N GLU A 102 10.91 14.09 -12.30
CA GLU A 102 11.66 12.91 -11.85
C GLU A 102 12.91 13.32 -11.08
N LEU A 103 13.13 12.63 -9.95
CA LEU A 103 14.29 12.81 -9.10
C LEU A 103 15.35 11.76 -9.47
N HIS A 104 16.57 12.20 -9.70
CA HIS A 104 17.71 11.33 -9.99
C HIS A 104 18.84 11.55 -8.98
N THR A 105 19.24 10.51 -8.26
CA THR A 105 20.36 10.60 -7.33
C THR A 105 21.71 10.71 -8.06
N ASN A 106 22.77 11.04 -7.32
CA ASN A 106 24.15 11.04 -7.79
C ASN A 106 24.83 9.66 -7.68
N PHE A 107 24.07 8.61 -7.33
CA PHE A 107 24.55 7.24 -7.19
C PHE A 107 23.64 6.25 -7.94
N LYS A 108 24.08 5.00 -8.04
CA LYS A 108 23.31 3.85 -8.54
C LYS A 108 23.30 2.77 -7.48
N ILE A 109 22.36 1.84 -7.53
CA ILE A 109 22.25 0.80 -6.51
C ILE A 109 23.02 -0.44 -6.99
N ASN A 110 23.79 -1.04 -6.10
CA ASN A 110 24.41 -2.35 -6.28
C ASN A 110 23.80 -3.38 -5.33
N GLU A 111 24.11 -4.65 -5.57
CA GLU A 111 23.73 -5.74 -4.66
C GLU A 111 24.38 -5.57 -3.28
N ASP A 112 23.70 -6.01 -2.22
CA ASP A 112 24.15 -5.97 -0.82
C ASP A 112 24.36 -4.56 -0.22
N GLU A 113 23.84 -3.51 -0.86
CA GLU A 113 23.93 -2.13 -0.37
C GLU A 113 22.89 -1.77 0.70
N THR A 114 23.18 -0.69 1.43
CA THR A 114 22.27 -0.16 2.45
C THR A 114 21.73 1.18 2.02
N ILE A 115 20.41 1.27 1.83
CA ILE A 115 19.75 2.53 1.53
C ILE A 115 19.34 3.21 2.84
N VAL A 116 19.77 4.44 3.04
CA VAL A 116 19.46 5.24 4.23
C VAL A 116 18.79 6.56 3.85
N LEU A 117 17.68 6.87 4.51
CA LEU A 117 16.99 8.16 4.46
C LEU A 117 17.33 8.94 5.73
N THR A 118 17.87 10.16 5.58
CA THR A 118 18.36 10.99 6.70
C THR A 118 17.67 12.35 6.71
N LYS A 119 17.39 12.88 7.91
CA LYS A 119 16.81 14.22 8.08
C LYS A 119 17.78 15.35 7.66
N PRO A 120 17.30 16.60 7.54
CA PRO A 120 18.14 17.76 7.20
C PRO A 120 19.27 18.09 8.18
N ASP A 121 19.25 17.53 9.39
CA ASP A 121 20.37 17.65 10.33
C ASP A 121 21.59 16.82 9.92
N GLY A 122 21.44 15.92 8.94
CA GLY A 122 22.47 15.02 8.44
C GLY A 122 22.87 13.90 9.40
N ILE A 123 22.14 13.73 10.51
CA ILE A 123 22.49 12.81 11.61
C ILE A 123 21.33 11.87 11.92
N THR A 124 20.09 12.37 11.94
CA THR A 124 18.93 11.58 12.33
C THR A 124 18.46 10.71 11.17
N THR A 125 18.70 9.41 11.25
CA THR A 125 18.12 8.42 10.34
C THR A 125 16.60 8.39 10.48
N VAL A 126 15.91 8.50 9.35
CA VAL A 126 14.45 8.35 9.24
C VAL A 126 14.10 6.87 9.03
N ASP A 127 14.75 6.24 8.06
CA ASP A 127 14.58 4.82 7.74
C ASP A 127 15.86 4.28 7.10
N ILE A 128 16.07 2.98 7.22
CA ILE A 128 17.25 2.30 6.69
C ILE A 128 16.93 0.86 6.35
N ILE A 129 17.42 0.40 5.20
CA ILE A 129 17.31 -0.99 4.76
C ILE A 129 18.63 -1.47 4.21
N THR A 130 18.93 -2.75 4.42
CA THR A 130 20.00 -3.44 3.70
C THR A 130 19.33 -4.36 2.67
N LEU A 131 19.70 -4.18 1.41
CA LEU A 131 19.21 -4.99 0.31
C LEU A 131 19.84 -6.38 0.41
N PRO A 132 19.06 -7.46 0.20
CA PRO A 132 19.66 -8.76 -0.11
C PRO A 132 20.24 -8.73 -1.53
N SER A 133 21.01 -9.75 -1.90
CA SER A 133 21.25 -10.04 -3.32
C SER A 133 19.91 -10.32 -4.01
N LEU A 134 19.64 -9.56 -5.08
CA LEU A 134 18.38 -9.59 -5.84
C LEU A 134 18.70 -9.97 -7.29
N GLU A 135 17.86 -10.83 -7.87
CA GLU A 135 17.87 -11.03 -9.32
C GLU A 135 17.38 -9.76 -10.03
N ALA A 136 17.75 -9.60 -11.31
CA ALA A 136 17.19 -8.55 -12.16
C ALA A 136 15.65 -8.61 -12.14
N ASP A 137 15.01 -7.44 -12.24
CA ASP A 137 13.56 -7.26 -12.23
C ASP A 137 12.87 -7.69 -10.92
N CYS A 138 13.64 -8.01 -9.88
CA CYS A 138 13.10 -8.19 -8.52
C CYS A 138 13.24 -6.90 -7.71
N SER A 139 12.18 -6.59 -6.96
CA SER A 139 12.20 -5.52 -5.97
C SER A 139 12.25 -6.09 -4.55
N TYR A 140 12.75 -5.28 -3.63
CA TYR A 140 12.70 -5.51 -2.19
C TYR A 140 11.74 -4.48 -1.58
N TYR A 141 10.60 -4.94 -1.08
CA TYR A 141 9.48 -4.11 -0.68
C TYR A 141 9.00 -4.44 0.72
N ARG A 142 8.46 -3.44 1.40
CA ARG A 142 7.67 -3.63 2.62
C ARG A 142 6.44 -4.48 2.28
N ARG A 143 6.17 -5.54 3.05
CA ARG A 143 5.01 -6.44 2.79
C ARG A 143 3.68 -5.69 2.61
N PHE A 144 3.52 -4.59 3.36
CA PHE A 144 2.47 -3.58 3.19
C PHE A 144 3.11 -2.20 3.32
N ASP A 145 2.52 -1.18 2.70
CA ASP A 145 3.09 0.17 2.71
C ASP A 145 3.39 0.67 4.13
N GLY A 146 4.65 1.08 4.35
CA GLY A 146 5.12 1.56 5.66
C GLY A 146 5.26 0.51 6.77
N GLU A 147 4.97 -0.77 6.51
CA GLU A 147 5.08 -1.85 7.51
C GLU A 147 6.34 -2.72 7.30
N SER A 148 6.83 -3.35 8.36
CA SER A 148 7.84 -4.43 8.29
C SER A 148 7.15 -5.80 8.36
N PRO A 149 7.75 -6.90 7.87
CA PRO A 149 9.09 -7.00 7.28
C PRO A 149 9.13 -6.58 5.81
N PHE A 150 10.35 -6.45 5.27
CA PHE A 150 10.58 -6.44 3.83
C PHE A 150 10.61 -7.86 3.25
N GLU A 151 10.24 -7.98 1.99
CA GLU A 151 10.27 -9.20 1.18
C GLU A 151 10.83 -8.89 -0.20
N ALA A 152 11.43 -9.90 -0.84
CA ALA A 152 11.85 -9.81 -2.23
C ALA A 152 10.81 -10.46 -3.16
N GLY A 153 10.64 -9.94 -4.37
CA GLY A 153 9.73 -10.53 -5.36
C GLY A 153 9.84 -9.91 -6.75
N SER A 154 9.36 -10.65 -7.75
CA SER A 154 9.42 -10.30 -9.18
C SER A 154 8.20 -9.53 -9.70
N VAL A 155 7.38 -9.02 -8.78
CA VAL A 155 6.18 -8.24 -9.10
C VAL A 155 6.26 -6.91 -8.35
N PRO A 156 6.98 -5.94 -8.91
CA PRO A 156 7.13 -4.64 -8.27
C PRO A 156 5.83 -3.85 -8.27
N SER A 157 5.71 -2.94 -7.30
CA SER A 157 4.57 -2.06 -7.07
C SER A 157 4.86 -0.60 -7.42
N PHE A 158 5.76 -0.33 -8.37
CA PHE A 158 6.15 1.02 -8.78
C PHE A 158 5.00 2.06 -8.77
N ASN A 159 5.10 3.03 -7.85
CA ASN A 159 4.17 4.13 -7.61
C ASN A 159 2.73 3.66 -7.31
N LYS A 160 2.59 2.51 -6.64
CA LYS A 160 1.33 1.85 -6.31
C LYS A 160 1.46 1.17 -4.93
N PRO A 161 0.35 0.82 -4.27
CA PRO A 161 0.41 0.12 -2.99
C PRO A 161 1.16 -1.21 -3.08
N ASN A 162 2.08 -1.45 -2.13
CA ASN A 162 2.71 -2.74 -1.94
C ASN A 162 1.65 -3.78 -1.58
N THR A 163 1.62 -4.88 -2.33
CA THR A 163 0.71 -5.99 -2.05
C THR A 163 1.47 -7.16 -1.48
N GLN A 164 0.85 -7.91 -0.57
CA GLN A 164 1.51 -9.06 0.06
C GLN A 164 2.03 -10.05 -1.00
N GLY A 165 3.34 -10.02 -1.21
CA GLY A 165 4.01 -10.85 -2.19
C GLY A 165 3.76 -10.47 -3.66
N GLY A 166 3.36 -9.24 -3.98
CA GLY A 166 3.06 -8.87 -5.37
C GLY A 166 1.79 -9.51 -5.92
N LEU A 167 0.76 -9.66 -5.08
CA LEU A 167 -0.54 -10.19 -5.48
C LEU A 167 -1.17 -9.35 -6.60
N ARG A 168 -1.40 -9.98 -7.75
CA ARG A 168 -2.12 -9.37 -8.87
C ARG A 168 -3.58 -9.78 -8.85
N ILE A 169 -4.46 -8.90 -9.33
CA ILE A 169 -5.88 -9.20 -9.47
C ILE A 169 -6.28 -9.01 -10.92
N ASN A 170 -6.85 -10.05 -11.51
CA ASN A 170 -7.42 -10.03 -12.84
C ASN A 170 -8.93 -10.21 -12.75
N VAL A 171 -9.69 -9.20 -13.15
CA VAL A 171 -11.15 -9.26 -13.21
C VAL A 171 -11.56 -9.27 -14.68
N PHE A 172 -12.19 -10.36 -15.12
CA PHE A 172 -12.69 -10.53 -16.49
C PHE A 172 -11.64 -10.25 -17.58
N GLY A 173 -10.40 -10.70 -17.37
CA GLY A 173 -9.30 -10.55 -18.31
C GLY A 173 -8.48 -9.27 -18.14
N LYS A 174 -8.92 -8.32 -17.30
CA LYS A 174 -8.20 -7.07 -17.04
C LYS A 174 -7.48 -7.11 -15.69
N TYR A 175 -6.19 -6.77 -15.68
CA TYR A 175 -5.47 -6.52 -14.42
C TYR A 175 -5.93 -5.19 -13.83
N ILE A 176 -6.34 -5.19 -12.57
CA ILE A 176 -6.81 -4.00 -11.86
C ILE A 176 -6.07 -3.94 -10.52
N THR A 177 -5.49 -2.78 -10.22
CA THR A 177 -4.82 -2.52 -8.94
C THR A 177 -5.81 -1.82 -8.00
N PRO A 178 -6.08 -2.37 -6.80
CA PRO A 178 -6.87 -1.68 -5.79
C PRO A 178 -6.09 -0.49 -5.20
N ASP A 179 -6.81 0.52 -4.71
CA ASP A 179 -6.25 1.67 -4.00
C ASP A 179 -5.74 1.34 -2.60
N THR A 180 -6.01 0.13 -2.12
CA THR A 180 -5.47 -0.42 -0.88
C THR A 180 -5.10 -1.88 -1.10
N ALA A 181 -3.92 -2.24 -0.61
CA ALA A 181 -3.34 -3.56 -0.79
C ALA A 181 -4.27 -4.70 -0.35
N PRO A 182 -4.42 -5.76 -1.16
CA PRO A 182 -5.00 -7.01 -0.74
C PRO A 182 -4.25 -7.62 0.46
N ARG A 183 -4.96 -8.37 1.31
CA ARG A 183 -4.33 -9.13 2.40
C ARG A 183 -4.71 -10.59 2.35
N ILE A 184 -3.77 -11.48 2.64
CA ILE A 184 -4.06 -12.90 2.81
C ILE A 184 -4.10 -13.19 4.31
N ILE A 185 -5.29 -13.51 4.83
CA ILE A 185 -5.50 -13.81 6.25
C ILE A 185 -6.00 -15.25 6.35
N ASN A 186 -5.25 -16.12 7.05
CA ASN A 186 -5.57 -17.55 7.18
C ASN A 186 -5.91 -18.22 5.84
N GLY A 187 -5.16 -17.90 4.78
CA GLY A 187 -5.39 -18.42 3.43
C GLY A 187 -6.56 -17.78 2.66
N THR A 188 -7.26 -16.81 3.23
CA THR A 188 -8.34 -16.06 2.58
C THR A 188 -7.82 -14.75 2.03
N THR A 189 -7.98 -14.53 0.71
CA THR A 189 -7.70 -13.23 0.09
C THR A 189 -8.80 -12.23 0.44
N MET A 190 -8.41 -11.18 1.16
CA MET A 190 -9.22 -10.05 1.56
C MET A 190 -8.95 -8.89 0.61
N LEU A 191 -10.00 -8.36 -0.02
CA LEU A 191 -9.92 -7.24 -0.97
C LEU A 191 -10.80 -6.07 -0.55
N PRO A 192 -10.44 -4.82 -0.91
CA PRO A 192 -11.33 -3.68 -0.71
C PRO A 192 -12.66 -3.93 -1.40
N ILE A 193 -13.76 -3.81 -0.65
CA ILE A 193 -15.09 -4.15 -1.18
C ILE A 193 -15.47 -3.27 -2.38
N ARG A 194 -15.18 -1.97 -2.31
CA ARG A 194 -15.47 -1.04 -3.41
C ARG A 194 -14.76 -1.44 -4.70
N PHE A 195 -13.50 -1.88 -4.61
CA PHE A 195 -12.75 -2.38 -5.75
C PHE A 195 -13.46 -3.57 -6.44
N ILE A 196 -13.93 -4.56 -5.66
CA ILE A 196 -14.65 -5.71 -6.24
C ILE A 196 -15.94 -5.21 -6.91
N PHE A 197 -16.72 -4.39 -6.21
CA PHE A 197 -18.03 -3.96 -6.68
C PHE A 197 -17.94 -3.08 -7.95
N ASP A 198 -17.02 -2.11 -7.98
CA ASP A 198 -16.79 -1.28 -9.16
C ASP A 198 -16.35 -2.11 -10.36
N ALA A 199 -15.44 -3.08 -10.16
CA ALA A 199 -14.97 -3.96 -11.23
C ALA A 199 -16.08 -4.88 -11.79
N LEU A 200 -17.07 -5.22 -10.97
CA LEU A 200 -18.23 -6.01 -11.37
C LEU A 200 -19.39 -5.16 -11.91
N GLY A 201 -19.38 -3.84 -11.74
CA GLY A 201 -20.53 -2.98 -12.00
C GLY A 201 -21.66 -3.18 -10.98
N ALA A 202 -21.32 -3.62 -9.77
CA ALA A 202 -22.22 -3.82 -8.64
C ALA A 202 -22.32 -2.54 -7.79
N TYR A 203 -23.42 -2.41 -7.04
CA TYR A 203 -23.61 -1.29 -6.11
C TYR A 203 -23.36 -1.72 -4.67
N VAL A 204 -22.80 -0.83 -3.86
CA VAL A 204 -22.53 -1.09 -2.43
C VAL A 204 -23.00 0.08 -1.56
N SER A 205 -23.68 -0.24 -0.47
CA SER A 205 -24.09 0.68 0.59
C SER A 205 -23.36 0.36 1.89
N TRP A 206 -23.07 1.39 2.69
CA TRP A 206 -22.41 1.29 3.98
C TRP A 206 -23.25 1.97 5.06
N ASP A 207 -23.57 1.24 6.12
CA ASP A 207 -24.15 1.76 7.35
C ASP A 207 -23.04 1.84 8.41
N GLY A 208 -22.57 3.06 8.69
CA GLY A 208 -21.52 3.30 9.67
C GLY A 208 -21.94 3.09 11.13
N ALA A 209 -23.24 3.19 11.46
CA ALA A 209 -23.72 2.95 12.82
C ALA A 209 -23.80 1.45 13.11
N ALA A 210 -24.28 0.67 12.14
CA ALA A 210 -24.36 -0.79 12.26
C ALA A 210 -23.05 -1.50 11.88
N GLN A 211 -22.10 -0.78 11.26
CA GLN A 211 -20.89 -1.33 10.64
C GLN A 211 -21.22 -2.41 9.60
N THR A 212 -22.25 -2.14 8.79
CA THR A 212 -22.84 -3.11 7.87
C THR A 212 -22.63 -2.67 6.43
N ILE A 213 -22.17 -3.60 5.61
CA ILE A 213 -22.09 -3.46 4.15
C ILE A 213 -23.27 -4.18 3.52
N THR A 214 -23.96 -3.54 2.58
CA THR A 214 -24.95 -4.18 1.73
C THR A 214 -24.58 -4.02 0.27
N GLY A 215 -24.29 -5.13 -0.39
CA GLY A 215 -23.93 -5.22 -1.79
C GLY A 215 -25.08 -5.69 -2.67
N TYR A 216 -25.18 -5.15 -3.87
CA TYR A 216 -26.23 -5.43 -4.85
C TYR A 216 -25.61 -5.72 -6.22
N PHE A 217 -25.95 -6.88 -6.80
CA PHE A 217 -25.57 -7.24 -8.16
C PHE A 217 -26.69 -8.04 -8.82
N GLY A 218 -27.34 -7.44 -9.82
CA GLY A 218 -28.62 -7.94 -10.34
C GLY A 218 -29.64 -8.06 -9.21
N ASP A 219 -30.24 -9.24 -9.07
CA ASP A 219 -31.21 -9.55 -8.01
C ASP A 219 -30.56 -10.07 -6.72
N THR A 220 -29.23 -10.20 -6.69
CA THR A 220 -28.51 -10.73 -5.53
C THR A 220 -28.16 -9.62 -4.55
N ILE A 221 -28.53 -9.81 -3.29
CA ILE A 221 -28.22 -8.92 -2.17
C ILE A 221 -27.30 -9.67 -1.19
N ILE A 222 -26.14 -9.08 -0.90
CA ILE A 222 -25.20 -9.59 0.11
C ILE A 222 -25.17 -8.61 1.27
N THR A 223 -25.31 -9.10 2.51
CA THR A 223 -25.13 -8.30 3.72
C THR A 223 -23.99 -8.86 4.56
N LEU A 224 -23.09 -7.98 4.99
CA LEU A 224 -21.87 -8.29 5.73
C LEU A 224 -21.74 -7.30 6.87
N GLN A 225 -21.24 -7.74 8.02
CA GLN A 225 -20.97 -6.85 9.15
C GLN A 225 -19.50 -6.96 9.58
N ILE A 226 -18.87 -5.84 9.89
CA ILE A 226 -17.47 -5.82 10.35
C ILE A 226 -17.32 -6.69 11.61
N GLY A 227 -16.31 -7.56 11.60
CA GLY A 227 -16.00 -8.46 12.71
C GLY A 227 -16.93 -9.67 12.85
N ASN A 228 -17.95 -9.81 12.00
CA ASN A 228 -18.87 -10.93 12.03
C ASN A 228 -18.49 -12.00 10.98
N ASN A 229 -18.40 -13.26 11.41
CA ASN A 229 -18.16 -14.40 10.53
C ASN A 229 -19.43 -14.94 9.86
N THR A 230 -20.58 -14.32 10.08
CA THR A 230 -21.83 -14.64 9.39
C THR A 230 -22.17 -13.53 8.40
N ALA A 231 -22.44 -13.93 7.16
CA ALA A 231 -22.97 -13.11 6.09
C ALA A 231 -24.40 -13.55 5.74
N TYR A 232 -25.09 -12.72 4.97
CA TYR A 232 -26.40 -13.05 4.43
C TYR A 232 -26.40 -12.88 2.92
N VAL A 233 -26.87 -13.88 2.18
CA VAL A 233 -27.09 -13.80 0.72
C VAL A 233 -28.59 -13.99 0.49
N ASN A 234 -29.24 -12.95 -0.05
CA ASN A 234 -30.70 -12.90 -0.20
C ASN A 234 -31.47 -13.20 1.09
N GLY A 235 -30.92 -12.77 2.23
CA GLY A 235 -31.49 -12.98 3.56
C GLY A 235 -31.18 -14.34 4.19
N GLU A 236 -30.54 -15.27 3.47
CA GLU A 236 -30.12 -16.54 4.03
C GLU A 236 -28.70 -16.48 4.61
N GLU A 237 -28.51 -17.08 5.78
CA GLU A 237 -27.21 -17.13 6.44
C GLU A 237 -26.18 -17.94 5.67
N ARG A 238 -24.94 -17.43 5.64
CA ARG A 238 -23.75 -18.08 5.08
C ARG A 238 -22.55 -17.77 5.96
N ALA A 239 -21.70 -18.77 6.22
CA ALA A 239 -20.49 -18.60 7.00
C ALA A 239 -19.35 -17.99 6.17
N LEU A 240 -18.51 -17.19 6.83
CA LEU A 240 -17.29 -16.61 6.29
C LEU A 240 -16.07 -17.21 6.98
N ALA A 241 -15.08 -17.61 6.18
CA ALA A 241 -13.79 -18.07 6.69
C ALA A 241 -13.06 -16.99 7.51
N VAL A 242 -13.16 -15.72 7.07
CA VAL A 242 -12.61 -14.55 7.74
C VAL A 242 -13.67 -13.45 7.73
N ALA A 243 -13.85 -12.78 8.87
CA ALA A 243 -14.81 -11.70 8.99
C ALA A 243 -14.38 -10.46 8.17
N PRO A 244 -15.33 -9.67 7.65
CA PRO A 244 -15.05 -8.35 7.08
C PRO A 244 -14.32 -7.48 8.10
N MET A 245 -13.37 -6.67 7.65
CA MET A 245 -12.58 -5.81 8.53
C MET A 245 -12.29 -4.46 7.90
N ILE A 246 -12.00 -3.46 8.73
CA ILE A 246 -11.50 -2.17 8.27
C ILE A 246 -9.97 -2.18 8.39
N PHE A 247 -9.29 -1.80 7.32
CA PHE A 247 -7.84 -1.64 7.25
C PHE A 247 -7.49 -0.44 6.38
N ASN A 248 -6.65 0.47 6.87
CA ASN A 248 -6.31 1.74 6.20
C ASN A 248 -7.55 2.45 5.62
N GLU A 249 -8.58 2.60 6.46
CA GLU A 249 -9.87 3.23 6.10
C GLU A 249 -10.66 2.54 4.98
N ARG A 250 -10.23 1.35 4.53
CA ARG A 250 -10.96 0.53 3.56
C ARG A 250 -11.56 -0.69 4.23
N THR A 251 -12.78 -1.03 3.82
CA THR A 251 -13.41 -2.28 4.21
C THR A 251 -12.89 -3.41 3.33
N LEU A 252 -12.18 -4.35 3.93
CA LEU A 252 -11.72 -5.57 3.28
C LEU A 252 -12.72 -6.71 3.52
N VAL A 253 -13.02 -7.46 2.47
CA VAL A 253 -13.96 -8.59 2.50
C VAL A 253 -13.36 -9.83 1.82
N PRO A 254 -13.79 -11.04 2.18
CA PRO A 254 -13.34 -12.27 1.52
C PRO A 254 -13.73 -12.27 0.04
N ALA A 255 -12.76 -12.10 -0.86
CA ALA A 255 -13.01 -11.90 -2.28
C ALA A 255 -13.77 -13.05 -2.93
N ARG A 256 -13.40 -14.28 -2.56
CA ARG A 256 -14.04 -15.50 -3.05
C ARG A 256 -15.52 -15.55 -2.69
N PHE A 257 -15.86 -15.25 -1.43
CA PHE A 257 -17.24 -15.26 -0.97
C PHE A 257 -18.11 -14.27 -1.76
N ILE A 258 -17.61 -13.05 -1.98
CA ILE A 258 -18.33 -12.03 -2.77
C ILE A 258 -18.54 -12.51 -4.20
N ALA A 259 -17.47 -12.95 -4.85
CA ALA A 259 -17.51 -13.38 -6.25
C ALA A 259 -18.45 -14.59 -6.46
N GLU A 260 -18.32 -15.64 -5.63
CA GLU A 260 -19.14 -16.84 -5.73
C GLU A 260 -20.63 -16.56 -5.43
N SER A 261 -20.91 -15.63 -4.50
CA SER A 261 -22.30 -15.19 -4.25
C SER A 261 -22.94 -14.53 -5.49
N PHE A 262 -22.12 -13.98 -6.40
CA PHE A 262 -22.56 -13.43 -7.68
C PHE A 262 -22.43 -14.42 -8.85
N ASN A 263 -22.29 -15.72 -8.56
CA ASN A 263 -22.07 -16.80 -9.53
C ASN A 263 -20.79 -16.62 -10.38
N LEU A 264 -19.77 -15.99 -9.82
CA LEU A 264 -18.46 -15.84 -10.44
C LEU A 264 -17.48 -16.89 -9.87
N THR A 265 -16.46 -17.23 -10.65
CA THR A 265 -15.41 -18.16 -10.22
C THR A 265 -14.15 -17.41 -9.81
N VAL A 266 -13.52 -17.84 -8.71
CA VAL A 266 -12.22 -17.32 -8.26
C VAL A 266 -11.15 -18.40 -8.34
N GLU A 267 -10.11 -18.14 -9.12
CA GLU A 267 -8.92 -18.99 -9.23
C GLU A 267 -7.69 -18.24 -8.73
N TYR A 268 -6.73 -18.95 -8.13
CA TYR A 268 -5.43 -18.40 -7.77
C TYR A 268 -4.32 -19.12 -8.54
N ASN A 269 -3.46 -18.37 -9.20
CA ASN A 269 -2.24 -18.88 -9.80
C ASN A 269 -1.06 -18.51 -8.90
N GLU A 270 -0.42 -19.53 -8.33
CA GLU A 270 0.73 -19.38 -7.43
C GLU A 270 1.95 -18.78 -8.15
N SER A 271 2.28 -19.24 -9.37
CA SER A 271 3.50 -18.82 -10.05
C SER A 271 3.45 -17.36 -10.51
N THR A 272 2.27 -16.88 -10.90
CA THR A 272 2.06 -15.48 -11.27
C THR A 272 1.46 -14.64 -10.14
N ARG A 273 1.25 -15.26 -8.97
CA ARG A 273 0.59 -14.68 -7.80
C ARG A 273 -0.67 -13.90 -8.13
N THR A 274 -1.48 -14.44 -9.05
CA THR A 274 -2.64 -13.75 -9.60
C THR A 274 -3.95 -14.38 -9.14
N VAL A 275 -4.84 -13.56 -8.58
CA VAL A 275 -6.25 -13.92 -8.34
C VAL A 275 -7.06 -13.57 -9.59
N TYR A 276 -7.68 -14.57 -10.21
CA TYR A 276 -8.55 -14.43 -11.36
C TYR A 276 -10.02 -14.50 -10.94
N ILE A 277 -10.79 -13.47 -11.24
CA ILE A 277 -12.25 -13.44 -11.11
C ILE A 277 -12.86 -13.58 -12.52
N LYS A 278 -13.59 -14.66 -12.74
CA LYS A 278 -14.14 -15.08 -14.04
C LYS A 278 -15.67 -15.19 -13.99
N ARG A 279 -16.30 -15.05 -15.15
CA ARG A 279 -17.74 -15.34 -15.35
C ARG A 279 -18.01 -16.83 -15.38
#